data_AF-E1ZSF2-F1
#
_entry.id   AF-E1ZSF2-F1
#
_cell.length_a   1.000
_cell.length_b   1.000
_cell.length_c   1.000
_cell.angle_alpha   90.00
_cell.angle_beta   90.00
_cell.angle_gamma   90.00
#
_symmetry.space_group_name_H-M   'P 1'
#
loop_
_entity.id
_entity.type
_entity.pdbx_description
1 polymer ?
#
loop_
_entity_poly.entity_id
_entity_poly.type
_entity_poly.pdbx_seq_one_letter_code
_entity_poly.pdbx_strand_id
1 'polypeptide(L)'
;MMLELIKNSAILPGPGRPLERCLLDRIPADAQYVLIGEASHGTEEFYSMRAELTKMLIQERGFNAVVVEADFPPAFRANMMWRNTVVTRFVDWLRQHNAQIPQEQRYAQGAGFYGLDLYSLHESAAKVVEFLSGVDQDAAIRAKARFQCFDRYGADTMAYAYAVGVGGAPSCANAALSVLKEVGRKADAQKLDGEYGEEAAFAARCNAAVVKGAEGYYRNLFFGEELTWNLRDAHFLETVKALDSHLSRRVEMPKLVLW
;
A
#
# COMPACT_ATOMS: atom_id res chain seq x y z
N MET A 1 20.49 20.37 21.19
CA MET A 1 19.51 20.98 20.26
C MET A 1 18.36 20.02 19.94
N MET A 2 18.61 18.84 19.36
CA MET A 2 17.56 17.87 19.02
C MET A 2 16.77 17.31 20.22
N LEU A 3 17.43 16.96 21.33
CA LEU A 3 16.73 16.47 22.53
C LEU A 3 15.79 17.50 23.15
N GLU A 4 16.16 18.77 23.16
CA GLU A 4 15.29 19.85 23.65
C GLU A 4 14.11 20.10 22.70
N LEU A 5 14.32 20.02 21.38
CA LEU A 5 13.22 20.05 20.40
C LEU A 5 12.24 18.88 20.62
N ILE A 6 12.75 17.67 20.86
CA ILE A 6 11.91 16.49 21.16
C ILE A 6 11.11 16.74 22.43
N LYS A 7 11.74 17.17 23.54
CA LYS A 7 11.03 17.46 24.80
C LYS A 7 9.96 18.53 24.63
N ASN A 8 10.25 19.59 23.89
CA ASN A 8 9.32 20.70 23.67
C ASN A 8 8.17 20.35 22.73
N SER A 9 8.36 19.35 21.88
CA SER A 9 7.33 18.85 20.95
C SER A 9 6.59 17.62 21.48
N ALA A 10 7.12 16.98 22.53
CA ALA A 10 6.53 15.78 23.10
C ALA A 10 5.18 16.10 23.75
N ILE A 11 4.19 15.30 23.39
CA ILE A 11 2.87 15.35 24.01
C ILE A 11 2.88 14.33 25.14
N LEU A 12 2.82 14.83 26.37
CA LEU A 12 2.72 14.00 27.56
C LEU A 12 1.25 13.95 28.01
N PRO A 13 0.67 12.75 28.19
CA PRO A 13 -0.69 12.64 28.68
C PRO A 13 -0.79 13.14 30.12
N GLY A 14 -1.85 13.89 30.43
CA GLY A 14 -2.22 14.20 31.81
C GLY A 14 -2.76 12.96 32.53
N PRO A 15 -2.90 13.00 33.87
CA PRO A 15 -3.41 11.88 34.66
C PRO A 15 -4.76 11.36 34.12
N GLY A 16 -4.84 10.05 33.88
CA GLY A 16 -6.07 9.37 33.42
C GLY A 16 -6.46 9.61 31.97
N ARG A 17 -5.67 10.35 31.19
CA ARG A 17 -5.96 10.63 29.77
C ARG A 17 -5.08 9.76 28.85
N PRO A 18 -5.65 8.93 27.96
CA PRO A 18 -4.87 8.18 26.97
C PRO A 18 -4.07 9.11 26.06
N LEU A 19 -2.85 8.72 25.68
CA LEU A 19 -1.98 9.51 24.83
C LEU A 19 -2.60 9.73 23.45
N GLU A 20 -3.28 8.74 22.89
CA GLU A 20 -3.95 8.80 21.59
C GLU A 20 -5.01 9.90 21.56
N ARG A 21 -5.74 10.08 22.68
CA ARG A 21 -6.70 11.16 22.81
C ARG A 21 -6.02 12.54 22.89
N CYS A 22 -4.85 12.64 23.50
CA CYS A 22 -4.05 13.86 23.49
C CYS A 22 -3.47 14.17 22.09
N LEU A 23 -3.09 13.14 21.33
CA LEU A 23 -2.62 13.27 19.95
C LEU A 23 -3.76 13.72 19.03
N LEU A 24 -4.95 13.10 19.15
CA LEU A 24 -6.13 13.45 18.37
C LEU A 24 -6.53 14.93 18.51
N ASP A 25 -6.47 15.47 19.73
CA ASP A 25 -6.75 16.89 20.01
C ASP A 25 -5.79 17.86 19.28
N ARG A 26 -4.59 17.40 18.93
CA ARG A 26 -3.57 18.21 18.25
C ARG A 26 -3.65 18.16 16.74
N ILE A 27 -4.32 17.14 16.19
CA ILE A 27 -4.51 17.00 14.75
C ILE A 27 -5.62 17.99 14.33
N PRO A 28 -5.34 18.89 13.36
CA PRO A 28 -6.36 19.79 12.82
C PRO A 28 -7.59 19.01 12.33
N ALA A 29 -8.79 19.52 12.59
CA ALA A 29 -10.05 18.81 12.26
C ALA A 29 -10.23 18.59 10.75
N ASP A 30 -9.65 19.46 9.94
CA ASP A 30 -9.65 19.46 8.48
C ASP A 30 -8.46 18.69 7.87
N ALA A 31 -7.59 18.09 8.68
CA ALA A 31 -6.48 17.28 8.18
C ALA A 31 -6.99 16.13 7.29
N GLN A 32 -6.41 16.03 6.09
CA GLN A 32 -6.69 14.96 5.13
C GLN A 32 -5.67 13.82 5.22
N TYR A 33 -4.43 14.13 5.57
CA TYR A 33 -3.36 13.15 5.72
C TYR A 33 -2.82 13.20 7.14
N VAL A 34 -2.77 12.05 7.80
CA VAL A 34 -2.13 11.88 9.11
C VAL A 34 -1.10 10.78 8.97
N LEU A 35 0.18 11.14 9.06
CA LEU A 35 1.31 10.21 8.99
C LEU A 35 1.73 9.87 10.42
N ILE A 36 1.70 8.59 10.78
CA ILE A 36 2.00 8.09 12.12
C ILE A 36 3.20 7.13 12.04
N GLY A 37 4.40 7.68 12.16
CA GLY A 37 5.63 6.88 12.22
C GLY A 37 5.80 6.14 13.55
N GLU A 38 6.73 5.18 13.56
CA GLU A 38 7.18 4.49 14.77
C GLU A 38 8.71 4.57 14.93
N ALA A 39 9.19 4.50 16.17
CA ALA A 39 10.64 4.58 16.42
C ALA A 39 11.37 3.26 16.12
N SER A 40 10.64 2.13 16.16
CA SER A 40 11.17 0.81 15.81
C SER A 40 10.06 -0.13 15.37
N HIS A 41 10.35 -0.97 14.38
CA HIS A 41 9.45 -2.07 14.01
C HIS A 41 9.45 -3.18 15.07
N GLY A 42 8.31 -3.84 15.21
CA GLY A 42 8.14 -5.00 16.08
C GLY A 42 7.79 -4.69 17.55
N THR A 43 7.65 -3.41 17.91
CA THR A 43 7.27 -2.97 19.27
C THR A 43 5.75 -2.91 19.41
N GLU A 44 5.16 -3.81 20.19
CA GLU A 44 3.70 -3.96 20.34
C GLU A 44 3.01 -2.65 20.75
N GLU A 45 3.64 -1.85 21.61
CA GLU A 45 3.14 -0.58 22.11
C GLU A 45 2.97 0.45 21.00
N PHE A 46 3.93 0.56 20.07
CA PHE A 46 3.81 1.48 18.94
C PHE A 46 2.68 1.08 18.00
N TYR A 47 2.53 -0.21 17.70
CA TYR A 47 1.39 -0.71 16.94
C TYR A 47 0.06 -0.45 17.64
N SER A 48 0.00 -0.65 18.95
CA SER A 48 -1.21 -0.45 19.74
C SER A 48 -1.64 1.01 19.73
N MET A 49 -0.69 1.92 19.94
CA MET A 49 -0.93 3.37 19.86
C MET A 49 -1.38 3.80 18.45
N ARG A 50 -0.73 3.32 17.40
CA ARG A 50 -1.14 3.59 16.00
C ARG A 50 -2.56 3.09 15.74
N ALA A 51 -2.87 1.86 16.16
CA ALA A 51 -4.19 1.26 16.00
C ALA A 51 -5.27 2.08 16.73
N GLU A 52 -5.09 2.40 18.01
CA GLU A 52 -6.08 3.14 18.80
C GLU A 52 -6.29 4.57 18.30
N LEU A 53 -5.22 5.29 17.94
CA LEU A 53 -5.37 6.62 17.31
C LEU A 53 -6.10 6.53 15.97
N THR A 54 -5.79 5.52 15.15
CA THR A 54 -6.43 5.32 13.85
C THR A 54 -7.91 4.98 13.99
N LYS A 55 -8.31 4.19 14.99
CA LYS A 55 -9.73 3.95 15.31
C LYS A 55 -10.46 5.26 15.59
N MET A 56 -9.88 6.13 16.42
CA MET A 56 -10.47 7.44 16.71
C MET A 56 -10.54 8.35 15.47
N LEU A 57 -9.52 8.34 14.61
CA LEU A 57 -9.53 9.09 13.35
C LEU A 57 -10.64 8.62 12.40
N ILE A 58 -10.83 7.31 12.29
CA ILE A 58 -11.93 6.73 11.49
C ILE A 58 -13.28 7.12 12.09
N GLN A 59 -13.49 6.84 13.39
CA GLN A 59 -14.78 7.01 14.05
C GLN A 59 -15.19 8.47 14.26
N GLU A 60 -14.25 9.36 14.58
CA GLU A 60 -14.54 10.74 15.00
C GLU A 60 -14.17 11.81 13.96
N ARG A 61 -13.38 11.47 12.93
CA ARG A 61 -12.86 12.44 11.95
C ARG A 61 -13.09 12.03 10.49
N GLY A 62 -13.70 10.87 10.24
CA GLY A 62 -14.10 10.39 8.92
C GLY A 62 -12.94 9.94 8.05
N PHE A 63 -11.85 9.44 8.65
CA PHE A 63 -10.77 8.81 7.88
C PHE A 63 -11.26 7.50 7.23
N ASN A 64 -10.98 7.34 5.94
CA ASN A 64 -11.55 6.27 5.11
C ASN A 64 -10.49 5.43 4.39
N ALA A 65 -9.22 5.64 4.69
CA ALA A 65 -8.16 4.74 4.26
C ALA A 65 -7.05 4.67 5.30
N VAL A 66 -6.62 3.45 5.59
CA VAL A 66 -5.42 3.14 6.36
C VAL A 66 -4.42 2.57 5.39
N VAL A 67 -3.26 3.20 5.33
CA VAL A 67 -2.22 2.90 4.36
C VAL A 67 -0.97 2.53 5.13
N VAL A 68 -0.45 1.33 4.93
CA VAL A 68 0.65 0.79 5.74
C VAL A 68 1.91 0.58 4.90
N GLU A 69 3.09 0.79 5.49
CA GLU A 69 4.39 0.40 4.92
C GLU A 69 4.57 -1.13 4.86
N ALA A 70 3.64 -1.81 4.18
CA ALA A 70 3.66 -3.23 3.87
C ALA A 70 3.26 -3.45 2.41
N ASP A 71 3.42 -4.68 1.93
CA ASP A 71 3.11 -5.07 0.55
C ASP A 71 1.70 -4.68 0.12
N PHE A 72 1.56 -4.17 -1.12
CA PHE A 72 0.28 -3.72 -1.66
C PHE A 72 -0.82 -4.81 -1.70
N PRO A 73 -0.61 -5.99 -2.32
CA PRO A 73 -1.49 -7.12 -2.02
C PRO A 73 -1.39 -7.37 -0.51
N PRO A 74 -2.51 -7.31 0.24
CA PRO A 74 -2.48 -7.53 1.68
C PRO A 74 -2.11 -9.00 1.94
N ALA A 75 -0.81 -9.25 1.96
CA ALA A 75 -0.21 -10.54 2.16
C ALA A 75 -0.01 -10.71 3.66
N PHE A 76 -1.00 -11.26 4.36
CA PHE A 76 -0.82 -11.75 5.73
C PHE A 76 0.07 -13.02 5.71
N ARG A 77 1.30 -12.91 5.21
CA ARG A 77 2.25 -14.02 5.16
C ARG A 77 3.13 -14.06 6.40
N ALA A 78 3.61 -15.26 6.69
CA ALA A 78 4.26 -15.66 7.93
C ALA A 78 5.58 -14.93 8.28
N ASN A 79 6.17 -14.12 7.38
CA ASN A 79 7.54 -13.62 7.52
C ASN A 79 7.67 -12.08 7.55
N MET A 80 6.58 -11.35 7.79
CA MET A 80 6.61 -9.88 7.83
C MET A 80 6.83 -9.30 9.22
N MET A 81 7.59 -8.20 9.30
CA MET A 81 7.75 -7.36 10.50
C MET A 81 6.42 -6.79 11.04
N TRP A 82 5.37 -6.82 10.21
CA TRP A 82 3.99 -6.42 10.49
C TRP A 82 3.08 -7.56 10.97
N ARG A 83 3.60 -8.80 11.05
CA ARG A 83 2.89 -9.96 11.61
C ARG A 83 2.81 -9.84 13.12
N ASN A 84 1.98 -8.89 13.55
CA ASN A 84 1.67 -8.60 14.93
C ASN A 84 0.18 -8.90 15.15
N THR A 85 -0.13 -9.49 16.31
CA THR A 85 -1.50 -9.70 16.76
C THR A 85 -2.31 -8.40 16.83
N VAL A 86 -1.65 -7.25 17.09
CA VAL A 86 -2.26 -5.93 17.07
C VAL A 86 -2.78 -5.55 15.68
N VAL A 87 -1.99 -5.71 14.62
CA VAL A 87 -2.42 -5.41 13.25
C VAL A 87 -3.58 -6.33 12.85
N THR A 88 -3.49 -7.61 13.20
CA THR A 88 -4.57 -8.58 12.95
C THR A 88 -5.87 -8.16 13.66
N ARG A 89 -5.79 -7.83 14.95
CA ARG A 89 -6.93 -7.33 15.74
C ARG A 89 -7.49 -6.01 15.18
N PHE A 90 -6.62 -5.14 14.67
CA PHE A 90 -7.02 -3.89 14.05
C PHE A 90 -7.79 -4.13 12.75
N VAL A 91 -7.31 -5.01 11.87
CA VAL A 91 -8.00 -5.34 10.62
C VAL A 91 -9.33 -6.04 10.90
N ASP A 92 -9.39 -6.91 11.91
CA ASP A 92 -10.64 -7.51 12.38
C ASP A 92 -11.62 -6.46 12.91
N TRP A 93 -11.13 -5.50 13.68
CA TRP A 93 -11.93 -4.36 14.14
C TRP A 93 -12.44 -3.52 12.97
N LEU A 94 -11.59 -3.23 11.97
CA LEU A 94 -11.95 -2.44 10.79
C LEU A 94 -13.05 -3.13 9.98
N ARG A 95 -12.93 -4.45 9.81
CA ARG A 95 -13.96 -5.28 9.17
C ARG A 95 -15.29 -5.20 9.92
N GLN A 96 -15.25 -5.30 11.25
CA GLN A 96 -16.46 -5.21 12.09
C GLN A 96 -17.08 -3.81 12.07
N HIS A 97 -16.26 -2.76 12.08
CA HIS A 97 -16.69 -1.38 11.96
C HIS A 97 -17.41 -1.14 10.63
N ASN A 98 -16.78 -1.54 9.51
CA ASN A 98 -17.39 -1.43 8.18
C ASN A 98 -18.67 -2.28 8.04
N ALA A 99 -18.80 -3.39 8.78
CA ALA A 99 -20.00 -4.21 8.78
C ALA A 99 -21.22 -3.53 9.42
N GLN A 100 -21.02 -2.51 10.27
CA GLN A 100 -22.11 -1.69 10.82
C GLN A 100 -22.70 -0.72 9.80
N ILE A 101 -21.97 -0.45 8.71
CA ILE A 101 -22.42 0.42 7.64
C ILE A 101 -23.31 -0.41 6.69
N PRO A 102 -24.51 0.08 6.30
CA PRO A 102 -25.36 -0.56 5.30
C PRO A 102 -24.56 -0.88 4.03
N GLN A 103 -24.84 -2.03 3.43
CA GLN A 103 -24.03 -2.56 2.33
C GLN A 103 -23.92 -1.55 1.17
N GLU A 104 -25.02 -0.88 0.86
CA GLU A 104 -25.14 0.13 -0.19
C GLU A 104 -24.44 1.46 0.12
N GLN A 105 -24.02 1.69 1.37
CA GLN A 105 -23.30 2.88 1.80
C GLN A 105 -21.82 2.59 2.11
N ARG A 106 -21.45 1.32 2.25
CA ARG A 106 -20.12 0.88 2.70
C ARG A 106 -19.01 1.34 1.77
N TYR A 107 -19.27 1.46 0.48
CA TYR A 107 -18.30 1.93 -0.49
C TYR A 107 -17.94 3.42 -0.33
N ALA A 108 -18.93 4.24 0.05
CA ALA A 108 -18.74 5.67 0.25
C ALA A 108 -18.29 6.02 1.67
N GLN A 109 -18.69 5.23 2.67
CA GLN A 109 -18.47 5.57 4.09
C GLN A 109 -17.47 4.63 4.80
N GLY A 110 -17.20 3.46 4.25
CA GLY A 110 -16.28 2.49 4.84
C GLY A 110 -14.82 2.88 4.68
N ALA A 111 -13.99 2.37 5.59
CA ALA A 111 -12.55 2.60 5.53
C ALA A 111 -11.81 1.39 4.91
N GLY A 112 -10.94 1.64 3.94
CA GLY A 112 -10.08 0.62 3.31
C GLY A 112 -8.74 0.43 4.02
N PHE A 113 -8.07 -0.70 3.73
CA PHE A 113 -6.74 -1.03 4.25
C PHE A 113 -5.82 -1.40 3.08
N TYR A 114 -4.73 -0.65 2.89
CA TYR A 114 -3.89 -0.71 1.69
C TYR A 114 -2.40 -0.76 2.05
N GLY A 115 -1.61 -1.51 1.29
CA GLY A 115 -0.15 -1.46 1.39
C GLY A 115 0.48 -0.41 0.47
N LEU A 116 1.71 -0.02 0.76
CA LEU A 116 2.52 0.93 -0.02
C LEU A 116 3.74 0.30 -0.67
N ASP A 117 4.14 -0.88 -0.21
CA ASP A 117 5.46 -1.43 -0.49
C ASP A 117 5.54 -2.21 -1.80
N LEU A 118 6.75 -2.27 -2.33
CA LEU A 118 7.06 -2.81 -3.64
C LEU A 118 7.78 -4.17 -3.60
N TYR A 119 7.90 -4.80 -2.44
CA TYR A 119 8.62 -6.07 -2.30
C TYR A 119 7.82 -7.28 -2.80
N SER A 120 6.50 -7.19 -2.85
CA SER A 120 5.58 -8.21 -3.38
C SER A 120 5.59 -8.39 -4.90
N LEU A 121 6.76 -8.40 -5.56
CA LEU A 121 6.88 -8.49 -7.01
C LEU A 121 6.08 -9.66 -7.62
N HIS A 122 6.36 -10.89 -7.17
CA HIS A 122 5.73 -12.08 -7.76
C HIS A 122 4.25 -12.21 -7.41
N GLU A 123 3.86 -11.82 -6.20
CA GLU A 123 2.45 -11.84 -5.79
C GLU A 123 1.64 -10.80 -6.57
N SER A 124 2.18 -9.59 -6.72
CA SER A 124 1.58 -8.54 -7.53
C SER A 124 1.46 -8.94 -9.00
N ALA A 125 2.50 -9.58 -9.56
CA ALA A 125 2.46 -10.12 -10.92
C ALA A 125 1.33 -11.17 -11.09
N ALA A 126 1.17 -12.06 -10.11
CA ALA A 126 0.09 -13.05 -10.11
C ALA A 126 -1.30 -12.37 -10.05
N LYS A 127 -1.49 -11.35 -9.20
CA LYS A 127 -2.74 -10.58 -9.10
C LYS A 127 -3.08 -9.84 -10.39
N VAL A 128 -2.09 -9.32 -11.10
CA VAL A 128 -2.29 -8.71 -12.43
C VAL A 128 -2.80 -9.74 -13.44
N VAL A 129 -2.18 -10.93 -13.49
CA VAL A 129 -2.61 -12.00 -14.40
C VAL A 129 -4.01 -12.51 -14.05
N GLU A 130 -4.32 -12.63 -12.75
CA GLU A 130 -5.66 -12.99 -12.25
C GLU A 130 -6.72 -12.00 -12.75
N PHE A 131 -6.50 -10.70 -12.55
CA PHE A 131 -7.42 -9.67 -13.04
C PHE A 131 -7.60 -9.73 -14.56
N LEU A 132 -6.50 -9.79 -15.31
CA LEU A 132 -6.56 -9.87 -16.78
C LEU A 132 -7.30 -11.11 -17.25
N SER A 133 -7.15 -12.25 -16.58
CA SER A 133 -7.83 -13.49 -16.96
C SER A 133 -9.36 -13.37 -16.88
N GLY A 134 -9.86 -12.51 -15.97
CA GLY A 134 -11.29 -12.23 -15.84
C GLY A 134 -11.84 -11.25 -16.90
N VAL A 135 -10.99 -10.41 -17.52
CA VAL A 135 -11.44 -9.34 -18.43
C VAL A 135 -10.98 -9.50 -19.89
N ASP A 136 -9.85 -10.14 -20.14
CA ASP A 136 -9.26 -10.40 -21.45
C ASP A 136 -8.18 -11.51 -21.34
N GLN A 137 -8.53 -12.73 -21.78
CA GLN A 137 -7.64 -13.89 -21.72
C GLN A 137 -6.36 -13.71 -22.56
N ASP A 138 -6.43 -13.05 -23.72
CA ASP A 138 -5.25 -12.82 -24.55
C ASP A 138 -4.28 -11.84 -23.88
N ALA A 139 -4.82 -10.81 -23.20
CA ALA A 139 -4.02 -9.90 -22.38
C ALA A 139 -3.36 -10.64 -21.21
N ALA A 140 -4.06 -11.56 -20.56
CA ALA A 140 -3.50 -12.38 -19.49
C ALA A 140 -2.35 -13.27 -19.98
N ILE A 141 -2.50 -13.93 -21.14
CA ILE A 141 -1.45 -14.74 -21.76
C ILE A 141 -0.21 -13.87 -22.05
N ARG A 142 -0.40 -12.69 -22.65
CA ARG A 142 0.70 -11.74 -22.92
C ARG A 142 1.37 -11.26 -21.63
N ALA A 143 0.60 -10.93 -20.60
CA ALA A 143 1.14 -10.47 -19.32
C ALA A 143 1.98 -11.57 -18.65
N LYS A 144 1.46 -12.81 -18.62
CA LYS A 144 2.19 -13.97 -18.10
C LYS A 144 3.50 -14.18 -18.86
N ALA A 145 3.46 -14.16 -20.20
CA ALA A 145 4.67 -14.29 -21.02
C ALA A 145 5.70 -13.17 -20.76
N ARG A 146 5.24 -11.93 -20.52
CA ARG A 146 6.14 -10.82 -20.16
C ARG A 146 6.74 -10.96 -18.75
N PHE A 147 5.98 -11.49 -17.80
CA PHE A 147 6.47 -11.72 -16.44
C PHE A 147 7.42 -12.92 -16.31
N GLN A 148 7.47 -13.83 -17.29
CA GLN A 148 8.47 -14.92 -17.34
C GLN A 148 9.92 -14.42 -17.28
N CYS A 149 10.17 -13.15 -17.59
CA CYS A 149 11.46 -12.51 -17.39
C CYS A 149 11.96 -12.63 -15.94
N PHE A 150 11.05 -12.53 -14.95
CA PHE A 150 11.36 -12.72 -13.53
C PHE A 150 11.46 -14.19 -13.14
N ASP A 151 10.65 -15.06 -13.76
CA ASP A 151 10.56 -16.49 -13.41
C ASP A 151 11.89 -17.25 -13.60
N ARG A 152 12.82 -16.72 -14.41
CA ARG A 152 14.18 -17.26 -14.56
C ARG A 152 14.91 -17.38 -13.22
N TYR A 153 14.56 -16.54 -12.25
CA TYR A 153 15.18 -16.46 -10.92
C TYR A 153 14.28 -17.07 -9.83
N GLY A 154 13.17 -17.71 -10.22
CA GLY A 154 12.19 -18.24 -9.27
C GLY A 154 11.62 -17.14 -8.39
N ALA A 155 11.50 -17.41 -7.09
CA ALA A 155 11.07 -16.42 -6.10
C ALA A 155 12.23 -15.55 -5.55
N ASP A 156 13.46 -15.76 -6.04
CA ASP A 156 14.65 -15.07 -5.54
C ASP A 156 14.88 -13.76 -6.31
N THR A 157 14.30 -12.69 -5.80
CA THR A 157 14.47 -11.33 -6.34
C THR A 157 15.92 -10.83 -6.22
N MET A 158 16.72 -11.37 -5.30
CA MET A 158 18.13 -11.01 -5.15
C MET A 158 18.98 -11.61 -6.27
N ALA A 159 18.65 -12.83 -6.71
CA ALA A 159 19.29 -13.43 -7.88
C ALA A 159 19.02 -12.62 -9.16
N TYR A 160 17.79 -12.10 -9.34
CA TYR A 160 17.48 -11.15 -10.41
C TYR A 160 18.30 -9.86 -10.29
N ALA A 161 18.28 -9.23 -9.10
CA ALA A 161 18.99 -7.98 -8.81
C ALA A 161 20.49 -8.09 -9.13
N TYR A 162 21.12 -9.17 -8.68
CA TYR A 162 22.54 -9.43 -8.93
C TYR A 162 22.81 -9.64 -10.42
N ALA A 163 22.05 -10.51 -11.09
CA ALA A 163 22.27 -10.84 -12.49
C ALA A 163 22.12 -9.64 -13.43
N VAL A 164 21.11 -8.79 -13.21
CA VAL A 164 20.92 -7.56 -14.00
C VAL A 164 21.95 -6.50 -13.61
N GLY A 165 22.23 -6.34 -12.31
CA GLY A 165 23.17 -5.34 -11.81
C GLY A 165 24.59 -5.52 -12.34
N VAL A 166 25.07 -6.76 -12.50
CA VAL A 166 26.39 -7.05 -13.10
C VAL A 166 26.38 -7.04 -14.64
N GLY A 167 25.24 -6.76 -15.27
CA GLY A 167 25.07 -6.83 -16.72
C GLY A 167 25.02 -8.25 -17.30
N GLY A 168 24.86 -9.27 -16.46
CA GLY A 168 24.79 -10.69 -16.84
C GLY A 168 23.42 -11.12 -17.40
N ALA A 169 22.41 -10.26 -17.32
CA ALA A 169 21.08 -10.49 -17.86
C ALA A 169 20.40 -9.18 -18.29
N PRO A 170 19.50 -9.22 -19.30
CA PRO A 170 18.70 -8.05 -19.66
C PRO A 170 17.70 -7.70 -18.56
N SER A 171 17.40 -6.41 -18.44
CA SER A 171 16.36 -5.89 -17.52
C SER A 171 14.95 -6.26 -17.99
N CYS A 172 14.06 -6.50 -17.01
CA CYS A 172 12.64 -6.72 -17.24
C CYS A 172 11.81 -5.40 -17.31
N ALA A 173 12.44 -4.22 -17.29
CA ALA A 173 11.78 -2.91 -17.21
C ALA A 173 10.71 -2.71 -18.30
N ASN A 174 11.07 -2.99 -19.55
CA ASN A 174 10.16 -2.82 -20.69
C ASN A 174 8.97 -3.78 -20.62
N ALA A 175 9.19 -5.01 -20.13
CA ALA A 175 8.13 -5.99 -19.94
C ALA A 175 7.15 -5.52 -18.85
N ALA A 176 7.65 -5.09 -17.69
CA ALA A 176 6.85 -4.57 -16.59
C ALA A 176 6.05 -3.31 -17.00
N LEU A 177 6.70 -2.35 -17.67
CA LEU A 177 6.05 -1.14 -18.18
C LEU A 177 4.95 -1.45 -19.21
N SER A 178 5.19 -2.43 -20.09
CA SER A 178 4.21 -2.85 -21.09
C SER A 178 2.97 -3.45 -20.45
N VAL A 179 3.14 -4.27 -19.41
CA VAL A 179 2.01 -4.82 -18.65
C VAL A 179 1.26 -3.72 -17.91
N LEU A 180 1.96 -2.80 -17.23
CA LEU A 180 1.31 -1.66 -16.56
C LEU A 180 0.43 -0.84 -17.53
N LYS A 181 0.95 -0.50 -18.71
CA LYS A 181 0.19 0.21 -19.75
C LYS A 181 -1.00 -0.60 -20.29
N GLU A 182 -0.88 -1.92 -20.36
CA GLU A 182 -1.97 -2.80 -20.81
C GLU A 182 -3.07 -2.92 -19.75
N VAL A 183 -2.70 -3.14 -18.49
CA VAL A 183 -3.63 -3.17 -17.36
C VAL A 183 -4.37 -1.85 -17.24
N GLY A 184 -3.68 -0.70 -17.33
CA GLY A 184 -4.33 0.62 -17.31
C GLY A 184 -5.41 0.75 -18.40
N ARG A 185 -5.07 0.43 -19.65
CA ARG A 185 -6.05 0.46 -20.76
C ARG A 185 -7.23 -0.48 -20.54
N LYS A 186 -7.00 -1.70 -20.01
CA LYS A 186 -8.06 -2.67 -19.76
C LYS A 186 -8.94 -2.28 -18.58
N ALA A 187 -8.35 -1.73 -17.52
CA ALA A 187 -9.07 -1.21 -16.36
C ALA A 187 -9.95 -0.01 -16.73
N ASP A 188 -9.48 0.87 -17.62
CA ASP A 188 -10.24 2.06 -18.03
C ASP A 188 -11.31 1.75 -19.10
N ALA A 189 -11.07 0.75 -19.97
CA ALA A 189 -12.00 0.40 -21.05
C ALA A 189 -13.18 -0.46 -20.61
N GLN A 190 -13.03 -1.21 -19.51
CA GLN A 190 -14.09 -2.08 -19.02
C GLN A 190 -15.08 -1.28 -18.16
N LYS A 191 -16.37 -1.36 -18.49
CA LYS A 191 -17.45 -1.05 -17.54
C LYS A 191 -17.51 -2.20 -16.54
N LEU A 192 -16.62 -2.19 -15.56
CA LEU A 192 -16.60 -3.23 -14.54
C LEU A 192 -17.85 -3.10 -13.66
N ASP A 193 -18.35 -4.24 -13.19
CA ASP A 193 -19.63 -4.34 -12.49
C ASP A 193 -19.62 -3.59 -11.15
N GLY A 194 -20.11 -2.35 -11.19
CA GLY A 194 -20.28 -1.52 -10.01
C GLY A 194 -19.01 -1.32 -9.18
N GLU A 195 -19.22 -1.15 -7.89
CA GLU A 195 -18.19 -0.83 -6.88
C GLU A 195 -17.05 -1.87 -6.80
N TYR A 196 -17.40 -3.15 -6.87
CA TYR A 196 -16.43 -4.26 -6.85
C TYR A 196 -15.54 -4.26 -8.09
N GLY A 197 -16.11 -3.92 -9.23
CA GLY A 197 -15.38 -3.76 -10.47
C GLY A 197 -14.34 -2.65 -10.41
N GLU A 198 -14.72 -1.48 -9.91
CA GLU A 198 -13.82 -0.34 -9.77
C GLU A 198 -12.65 -0.63 -8.80
N GLU A 199 -12.93 -1.29 -7.67
CA GLU A 199 -11.90 -1.78 -6.75
C GLU A 199 -10.93 -2.75 -7.42
N ALA A 200 -11.44 -3.74 -8.15
CA ALA A 200 -10.60 -4.72 -8.83
C ALA A 200 -9.68 -4.06 -9.88
N ALA A 201 -10.20 -3.09 -10.65
CA ALA A 201 -9.41 -2.32 -11.60
C ALA A 201 -8.32 -1.47 -10.93
N PHE A 202 -8.64 -0.81 -9.82
CA PHE A 202 -7.68 -0.04 -9.05
C PHE A 202 -6.58 -0.94 -8.50
N ALA A 203 -6.96 -2.02 -7.81
CA ALA A 203 -6.02 -2.99 -7.28
C ALA A 203 -5.10 -3.57 -8.38
N ALA A 204 -5.63 -3.90 -9.55
CA ALA A 204 -4.84 -4.39 -10.67
C ALA A 204 -3.80 -3.37 -11.15
N ARG A 205 -4.18 -2.09 -11.25
CA ARG A 205 -3.26 -1.00 -11.63
C ARG A 205 -2.14 -0.82 -10.60
N CYS A 206 -2.48 -0.81 -9.30
CA CYS A 206 -1.49 -0.71 -8.23
C CYS A 206 -0.55 -1.93 -8.20
N ASN A 207 -1.06 -3.15 -8.35
CA ASN A 207 -0.21 -4.34 -8.46
C ASN A 207 0.73 -4.26 -9.67
N ALA A 208 0.26 -3.80 -10.83
CA ALA A 208 1.13 -3.59 -11.99
C ALA A 208 2.19 -2.50 -11.76
N ALA A 209 1.83 -1.45 -11.01
CA ALA A 209 2.76 -0.39 -10.61
C ALA A 209 3.81 -0.91 -9.61
N VAL A 210 3.44 -1.80 -8.69
CA VAL A 210 4.37 -2.51 -7.81
C VAL A 210 5.36 -3.33 -8.64
N VAL A 211 4.91 -4.13 -9.61
CA VAL A 211 5.86 -4.91 -10.44
C VAL A 211 6.85 -4.01 -11.18
N LYS A 212 6.38 -2.87 -11.73
CA LYS A 212 7.26 -1.88 -12.38
C LYS A 212 8.21 -1.21 -11.38
N GLY A 213 7.73 -0.87 -10.18
CA GLY A 213 8.53 -0.26 -9.12
C GLY A 213 9.60 -1.21 -8.60
N ALA A 214 9.20 -2.45 -8.31
CA ALA A 214 10.06 -3.54 -7.88
C ALA A 214 11.17 -3.84 -8.88
N GLU A 215 10.86 -3.87 -10.18
CA GLU A 215 11.87 -4.01 -11.23
C GLU A 215 12.94 -2.91 -11.11
N GLY A 216 12.53 -1.65 -11.01
CA GLY A 216 13.43 -0.52 -10.89
C GLY A 216 14.25 -0.56 -9.60
N TYR A 217 13.64 -0.97 -8.49
CA TYR A 217 14.32 -1.17 -7.20
C TYR A 217 15.40 -2.24 -7.31
N TYR A 218 15.04 -3.46 -7.72
CA TYR A 218 15.97 -4.60 -7.75
C TYR A 218 17.08 -4.42 -8.78
N ARG A 219 16.77 -3.81 -9.94
CA ARG A 219 17.78 -3.50 -10.97
C ARG A 219 18.86 -2.55 -10.45
N ASN A 220 18.52 -1.63 -9.55
CA ASN A 220 19.45 -0.64 -9.00
C ASN A 220 20.08 -1.07 -7.66
N LEU A 221 19.74 -2.25 -7.11
CA LEU A 221 20.06 -2.62 -5.73
C LEU A 221 21.56 -2.73 -5.42
N PHE A 222 22.37 -3.26 -6.35
CA PHE A 222 23.79 -3.51 -6.11
C PHE A 222 24.72 -2.51 -6.79
N PHE A 223 24.39 -2.13 -8.03
CA PHE A 223 25.30 -1.37 -8.91
C PHE A 223 24.58 -0.22 -9.63
N GLY A 224 23.38 0.16 -9.16
CA GLY A 224 22.64 1.30 -9.71
C GLY A 224 23.20 2.64 -9.25
N GLU A 225 23.09 3.65 -10.10
CA GLU A 225 23.42 5.04 -9.73
C GLU A 225 22.29 5.71 -8.92
N GLU A 226 21.06 5.22 -9.09
CA GLU A 226 19.90 5.67 -8.33
C GLU A 226 19.84 4.99 -6.96
N LEU A 227 19.73 5.80 -5.89
CA LEU A 227 19.49 5.28 -4.55
C LEU A 227 18.13 4.57 -4.50
N THR A 228 18.14 3.26 -4.22
CA THR A 228 16.93 2.43 -4.15
C THR A 228 15.92 2.91 -3.11
N TRP A 229 16.39 3.56 -2.04
CA TRP A 229 15.55 4.23 -1.06
C TRP A 229 14.69 5.35 -1.68
N ASN A 230 15.28 6.18 -2.54
CA ASN A 230 14.54 7.23 -3.22
C ASN A 230 13.50 6.64 -4.20
N LEU A 231 13.81 5.50 -4.83
CA LEU A 231 12.87 4.80 -5.71
C LEU A 231 11.67 4.22 -4.92
N ARG A 232 11.92 3.70 -3.72
CA ARG A 232 10.88 3.18 -2.82
C ARG A 232 10.01 4.32 -2.28
N ASP A 233 10.60 5.41 -1.81
CA ASP A 233 9.86 6.57 -1.32
C ASP A 233 9.03 7.24 -2.43
N ALA A 234 9.58 7.33 -3.64
CA ALA A 234 8.83 7.81 -4.80
C ALA A 234 7.65 6.88 -5.12
N HIS A 235 7.84 5.56 -5.03
CA HIS A 235 6.73 4.61 -5.19
C HIS A 235 5.65 4.80 -4.13
N PHE A 236 6.01 5.03 -2.86
CA PHE A 236 5.04 5.29 -1.79
C PHE A 236 4.19 6.51 -2.12
N LEU A 237 4.83 7.62 -2.49
CA LEU A 237 4.12 8.85 -2.84
C LEU A 237 3.16 8.65 -4.02
N GLU A 238 3.60 7.95 -5.07
CA GLU A 238 2.74 7.70 -6.24
C GLU A 238 1.57 6.76 -5.89
N THR A 239 1.76 5.78 -5.01
CA THR A 239 0.69 4.92 -4.50
C THR A 239 -0.33 5.72 -3.67
N VAL A 240 0.13 6.63 -2.80
CA VAL A 240 -0.76 7.53 -2.03
C VAL A 240 -1.58 8.42 -2.96
N LYS A 241 -0.95 9.03 -3.98
CA LYS A 241 -1.66 9.87 -4.97
C LYS A 241 -2.68 9.07 -5.78
N ALA A 242 -2.34 7.85 -6.17
CA ALA A 242 -3.26 6.96 -6.88
C ALA A 242 -4.46 6.59 -6.01
N LEU A 243 -4.23 6.29 -4.73
CA LEU A 243 -5.28 5.98 -3.77
C LEU A 243 -6.18 7.19 -3.50
N ASP A 244 -5.61 8.37 -3.31
CA ASP A 244 -6.35 9.62 -3.14
C ASP A 244 -7.27 9.91 -4.35
N SER A 245 -6.72 9.79 -5.56
CA SER A 245 -7.48 9.96 -6.81
C SER A 245 -8.60 8.93 -6.97
N HIS A 246 -8.37 7.71 -6.51
CA HIS A 246 -9.35 6.62 -6.53
C HIS A 246 -10.49 6.87 -5.55
N LEU A 247 -10.17 7.23 -4.31
CA LEU A 247 -11.16 7.51 -3.27
C LEU A 247 -11.97 8.78 -3.58
N SER A 248 -11.36 9.78 -4.22
CA SER A 248 -12.02 11.03 -4.64
C SER A 248 -13.21 10.81 -5.59
N ARG A 249 -13.36 9.62 -6.17
CA ARG A 249 -14.52 9.25 -7.00
C ARG A 249 -15.76 8.92 -6.19
N ARG A 250 -15.61 8.71 -4.87
CA ARG A 250 -16.64 8.20 -3.96
C ARG A 250 -16.94 9.16 -2.82
N VAL A 251 -15.91 9.89 -2.41
CA VAL A 251 -15.94 10.87 -1.33
C VAL A 251 -15.38 12.19 -1.85
N GLU A 252 -15.99 13.30 -1.43
CA GLU A 252 -15.57 14.64 -1.89
C GLU A 252 -14.15 14.97 -1.45
N MET A 253 -13.76 14.60 -0.23
CA MET A 253 -12.41 14.77 0.29
C MET A 253 -11.95 13.49 1.01
N PRO A 254 -11.11 12.65 0.38
CA PRO A 254 -10.49 11.50 1.03
C PRO A 254 -9.67 11.90 2.26
N LYS A 255 -9.62 10.98 3.23
CA LYS A 255 -8.82 11.16 4.45
C LYS A 255 -8.04 9.90 4.76
N LEU A 256 -6.72 9.99 4.67
CA LEU A 256 -5.79 8.87 4.72
C LEU A 256 -4.95 8.92 6.00
N VAL A 257 -4.90 7.81 6.72
CA VAL A 257 -3.92 7.57 7.79
C VAL A 257 -2.80 6.72 7.21
N LEU A 258 -1.55 7.19 7.30
CA LEU A 258 -0.37 6.50 6.80
C LEU A 258 0.45 5.99 7.98
N TRP A 259 0.73 4.70 8.01
CA TRP A 259 1.51 4.01 9.04
C TRP A 259 2.91 3.66 8.55
#